data_AF-A0A926ULF9-F1
#
_entry.id   AF-A0A926ULF9-F1
#
_cell.length_a   1.000
_cell.length_b   1.000
_cell.length_c   1.000
_cell.angle_alpha   90.00
_cell.angle_beta   90.00
_cell.angle_gamma   90.00
#
_symmetry.space_group_name_H-M   'P 1'
#
loop_
_entity.id
_entity.type
_entity.pdbx_description
1 polymer ?
#
loop_
_entity_poly.entity_id
_entity_poly.type
_entity_poly.pdbx_seq_one_letter_code
_entity_poly.pdbx_strand_id
1 'polypeptide(L)'
;MSSLGNHSQSQPGLNFTPCYIPINCLLHIGTVSLLMLLIAEKTTVQGLAALGEAGEELFRGDRLPILNFPSDAYDEGSYQE
;
A
#
# COMPACT_ATOMS: atom_id res chain seq x y z
N MET A 1 -49.01 40.20 24.59
CA MET A 1 -48.12 40.60 23.48
C MET A 1 -46.97 39.59 23.42
N SER A 2 -46.68 39.11 22.20
CA SER A 2 -45.46 38.42 21.72
C SER A 2 -44.99 37.12 22.39
N SER A 3 -45.44 36.02 21.77
CA SER A 3 -44.65 34.85 21.30
C SER A 3 -43.14 35.10 21.15
N LEU A 4 -42.32 34.10 21.49
CA LEU A 4 -41.39 33.51 20.51
C LEU A 4 -40.89 32.12 20.97
N GLY A 5 -41.10 31.12 20.11
CA GLY A 5 -40.74 29.73 20.33
C GLY A 5 -39.23 29.49 20.40
N ASN A 6 -38.83 28.58 21.27
CA ASN A 6 -37.45 28.11 21.34
C ASN A 6 -37.21 27.06 20.24
N HIS A 7 -36.79 27.59 19.10
CA HIS A 7 -35.80 27.08 18.15
C HIS A 7 -35.31 25.64 18.39
N SER A 8 -35.89 24.67 17.67
CA SER A 8 -35.27 23.35 17.47
C SER A 8 -34.36 23.40 16.25
N GLN A 9 -33.09 23.78 16.44
CA GLN A 9 -32.07 23.68 15.38
C GLN A 9 -31.33 22.34 15.51
N SER A 10 -31.84 21.33 14.81
CA SER A 10 -31.10 20.08 14.57
C SER A 10 -30.13 20.30 13.41
N GLN A 11 -28.82 20.18 13.66
CA GLN A 11 -27.79 19.98 12.64
C GLN A 11 -26.68 19.08 13.20
N PRO A 12 -26.56 17.81 12.78
CA PRO A 12 -25.38 16.99 13.05
C PRO A 12 -24.35 17.26 11.95
N GLY A 13 -23.69 18.41 12.00
CA GLY A 13 -22.47 18.68 11.22
C GLY A 13 -21.26 18.19 11.99
N LEU A 14 -20.35 17.47 11.32
CA LEU A 14 -19.15 16.83 11.90
C LEU A 14 -18.62 17.52 13.18
N ASN A 15 -18.84 16.89 14.34
CA ASN A 15 -18.26 17.30 15.60
C ASN A 15 -16.77 16.92 15.60
N PHE A 16 -15.96 17.66 14.83
CA PHE A 16 -14.56 17.78 15.17
C PHE A 16 -14.51 18.61 16.44
N THR A 17 -14.64 17.95 17.59
CA THR A 17 -14.16 18.50 18.85
C THR A 17 -12.74 19.00 18.54
N PRO A 18 -12.44 20.31 18.64
CA PRO A 18 -11.08 20.78 18.42
C PRO A 18 -10.24 20.15 19.52
N CYS A 19 -9.63 19.03 19.19
CA CYS A 19 -8.72 18.33 20.08
C CYS A 19 -7.58 19.31 20.30
N TYR A 20 -7.51 19.88 21.50
CA TYR A 20 -6.43 20.76 21.90
C TYR A 20 -5.17 19.90 22.00
N ILE A 21 -4.52 19.69 20.86
CA ILE A 21 -3.29 18.92 20.77
C ILE A 21 -2.17 19.90 21.13
N PRO A 22 -1.46 19.67 22.24
CA PRO A 22 -0.33 20.53 22.59
C PRO A 22 0.71 20.42 21.48
N ILE A 23 1.25 21.57 21.05
CA ILE A 23 2.21 21.66 19.93
C ILE A 23 3.42 20.73 20.11
N ASN A 24 3.80 20.45 21.37
CA ASN A 24 4.86 19.52 21.74
C ASN A 24 4.61 18.08 21.28
N CYS A 25 3.35 17.63 21.24
CA CYS A 25 3.01 16.30 20.72
C CYS A 25 3.26 16.21 19.21
N LEU A 26 2.87 17.26 18.47
CA LEU A 26 3.11 17.33 17.03
C LEU A 26 4.61 17.39 16.73
N LEU A 27 5.35 18.17 17.52
CA LEU A 27 6.80 18.28 17.44
C LEU A 27 7.46 16.92 17.69
N HIS A 28 7.04 16.20 18.74
CA HIS A 28 7.58 14.87 19.05
C HIS A 28 7.33 13.87 17.92
N ILE A 29 6.11 13.81 17.38
CA ILE A 29 5.77 12.91 16.29
C ILE A 29 6.60 13.24 15.05
N GLY A 30 6.77 14.53 14.73
CA GLY A 30 7.63 14.98 13.63
C GLY A 30 9.09 14.59 13.84
N THR A 31 9.63 14.79 15.04
CA THR A 31 11.00 14.43 15.38
C THR A 31 11.22 12.91 15.31
N VAL A 32 10.32 12.12 15.89
CA VAL A 32 10.41 10.64 15.84
C VAL A 32 10.30 10.15 14.41
N SER A 33 9.36 10.66 13.60
CA SER A 33 9.26 10.32 12.18
C SER A 33 10.51 10.66 11.40
N LEU A 34 11.13 11.81 11.65
CA LEU A 34 12.34 12.23 10.95
C LEU A 34 13.55 11.37 11.36
N LEU A 35 13.71 11.08 12.65
CA LEU A 35 14.76 10.15 13.11
C LEU A 35 14.55 8.76 12.53
N MET A 36 13.31 8.25 12.51
CA MET A 36 12.99 6.96 11.91
C MET A 36 13.32 6.93 10.42
N LEU A 37 13.01 8.01 9.69
CA LEU A 37 13.35 8.14 8.27
C LEU A 37 14.87 8.09 8.03
N LEU A 38 15.66 8.82 8.82
CA LEU A 38 17.11 8.81 8.73
C LEU A 38 17.72 7.45 9.06
N ILE A 39 17.12 6.70 9.99
CA ILE A 39 17.56 5.34 10.34
C ILE A 39 17.19 4.36 9.21
N ALA A 40 15.98 4.48 8.66
CA ALA A 40 15.50 3.62 7.59
C ALA A 40 16.33 3.75 6.29
N GLU A 41 16.98 4.89 6.07
CA GLU A 41 17.81 5.13 4.89
C GLU A 41 18.91 4.06 4.72
N LYS A 42 19.58 3.67 5.82
CA LYS A 42 20.69 2.69 5.75
C LYS A 42 20.19 1.28 5.40
N THR A 43 19.00 0.91 5.86
CA THR A 43 18.43 -0.42 5.61
C THR A 43 17.67 -0.48 4.27
N THR A 44 17.13 0.65 3.83
CA THR A 44 16.35 0.75 2.58
C THR A 44 17.22 0.49 1.36
N VAL A 45 18.46 0.99 1.32
CA VAL A 45 19.38 0.75 0.20
C VAL A 45 19.70 -0.74 0.06
N GLN A 46 20.00 -1.41 1.16
CA GLN A 46 20.29 -2.85 1.16
C GLN A 46 19.03 -3.67 0.80
N GLY A 47 17.86 -3.26 1.30
CA GLY A 47 16.59 -3.88 0.95
C GLY A 47 16.22 -3.73 -0.53
N LEU A 48 16.41 -2.55 -1.11
CA LEU A 48 16.17 -2.29 -2.54
C LEU A 48 17.15 -3.06 -3.43
N ALA A 49 18.42 -3.17 -3.02
CA ALA A 49 19.41 -3.96 -3.74
C ALA A 49 19.06 -5.45 -3.75
N ALA A 50 18.73 -6.02 -2.58
CA ALA A 50 18.31 -7.42 -2.47
C ALA A 50 16.99 -7.70 -3.23
N LEU A 51 16.04 -6.76 -3.19
CA LEU A 51 14.80 -6.85 -3.97
C LEU A 51 15.07 -6.80 -5.48
N GLY A 52 16.04 -5.99 -5.90
CA GLY A 52 16.47 -5.90 -7.30
C GLY A 52 17.12 -7.19 -7.79
N GLU A 53 18.03 -7.77 -7.01
CA GLU A 53 18.69 -9.04 -7.32
C GLU A 53 17.68 -10.21 -7.36
N ALA A 54 16.83 -10.33 -6.34
CA ALA A 54 15.76 -11.32 -6.32
C ALA A 54 14.74 -11.13 -7.47
N GLY A 55 14.45 -9.88 -7.83
CA GLY A 55 13.61 -9.54 -8.97
C GLY A 55 14.28 -9.95 -10.29
N GLU A 56 15.56 -9.64 -10.47
CA GLU A 56 16.34 -10.01 -11.65
C GLU A 56 16.37 -11.54 -11.84
N GLU A 57 16.60 -12.31 -10.77
CA GLU A 57 16.54 -13.78 -10.81
C GLU A 57 15.15 -14.30 -11.22
N LEU A 58 14.07 -13.67 -10.72
CA LEU A 58 12.69 -14.04 -11.05
C LEU A 58 12.38 -13.76 -12.53
N PHE A 59 12.75 -12.58 -13.04
CA PHE A 59 12.46 -12.14 -14.41
C PHE A 59 13.37 -12.75 -15.47
N ARG A 60 14.61 -13.13 -15.10
CA ARG A 60 15.50 -13.93 -15.96
C ARG A 60 14.93 -15.32 -16.23
N GLY A 61 13.96 -15.75 -15.45
CA GLY A 61 13.27 -17.03 -15.63
C GLY A 61 14.03 -18.22 -15.07
N ASP A 62 15.16 -18.01 -14.38
CA ASP A 62 15.91 -19.09 -13.71
C ASP A 62 15.09 -19.76 -12.59
N ARG A 63 14.16 -18.99 -11.99
CA ARG A 63 13.20 -19.50 -11.00
C ARG A 63 11.79 -19.74 -11.52
N LEU A 64 11.55 -19.59 -12.83
CA LEU A 64 10.24 -19.91 -13.39
C LEU A 64 10.21 -21.40 -13.76
N PRO A 65 9.31 -22.21 -13.15
CA PRO A 65 9.17 -23.60 -13.56
C PRO A 65 8.81 -23.65 -15.05
N ILE A 66 9.45 -24.56 -15.80
CA ILE A 66 9.12 -24.80 -17.20
C ILE A 66 7.66 -25.22 -17.24
N LEU A 67 6.81 -24.32 -17.75
CA LEU A 67 5.39 -24.57 -17.85
C LEU A 67 5.18 -25.53 -19.02
N ASN A 68 4.88 -26.79 -18.71
CA ASN A 68 4.40 -27.74 -19.70
C ASN A 68 3.03 -27.25 -20.18
N PHE A 69 3.03 -26.46 -21.24
CA PHE A 69 1.81 -26.22 -21.99
C PHE A 69 1.45 -27.53 -22.67
N PRO A 70 0.19 -27.97 -22.63
CA PRO A 70 -0.25 -29.06 -23.47
C PRO A 70 0.06 -28.62 -24.91
N SER A 71 1.08 -29.22 -25.51
CA SER A 71 1.28 -29.14 -26.94
C SER A 71 0.02 -29.75 -27.51
N ASP A 72 -0.72 -28.94 -28.23
CA ASP A 72 -1.85 -29.37 -29.03
C ASP A 72 -1.39 -30.67 -29.68
N ALA A 73 -1.99 -31.77 -29.23
CA ALA A 73 -1.90 -33.04 -29.91
C ALA A 73 -2.62 -32.81 -31.24
N TYR A 74 -1.96 -32.13 -32.17
CA TYR A 74 -2.13 -32.42 -33.57
C TYR A 74 -1.57 -33.82 -33.73
N ASP A 75 -2.47 -34.76 -33.47
CA ASP A 75 -2.46 -36.13 -33.92
C ASP A 75 -2.02 -36.14 -35.38
N GLU A 76 -0.71 -36.24 -35.57
CA GLU A 76 -0.06 -36.42 -36.86
C GLU A 76 -0.24 -37.89 -37.23
N GLY A 77 -1.47 -38.29 -37.56
CA GLY A 77 -1.72 -39.70 -37.75
C GLY A 77 -3.14 -40.15 -38.03
N SER A 78 -3.91 -39.48 -38.91
CA SER A 78 -5.16 -40.08 -39.43
C SER A 78 -5.65 -39.46 -40.75
N TYR A 79 -4.86 -39.47 -41.82
CA TYR A 79 -5.40 -39.51 -43.20
C TYR A 79 -4.45 -40.34 -44.09
N GLN A 80 -4.56 -41.67 -44.01
CA GLN A 80 -4.20 -42.55 -45.11
C GLN A 80 -5.51 -43.02 -45.75
N GLU A 81 -5.76 -42.60 -47.00
CA GLU A 81 -6.54 -43.33 -48.00
C GLU A 81 -5.64 -43.61 -49.21
#